data_AF-A0A2H0KSG4-F1
#
_entry.id   AF-A0A2H0KSG4-F1
#
_cell.length_a   1.000
_cell.length_b   1.000
_cell.length_c   1.000
_cell.angle_alpha   90.00
_cell.angle_beta   90.00
_cell.angle_gamma   90.00
#
_symmetry.space_group_name_H-M   'P 1'
#
loop_
_entity.id
_entity.type
_entity.pdbx_description
1 polymer ?
#
loop_
_entity_poly.entity_id
_entity_poly.type
_entity_poly.pdbx_seq_one_letter_code
_entity_poly.pdbx_strand_id
1 'polypeptide(L)'
;MIAQKLFFTKGVGVHKEHLTSFEMALRDAGVAPFNLVNVSSIFPPGCKRISKEEGLKILTPGQIVYWVVSRNSTNEPNRLIASSVGCAMPADSAQYGYLSEHHSFGETDSKAGEYAEDLAASMLATTLGIEFDSDIAWDEREQIYKMSGKIVRTTNITQSAIGNKDGLWTTVVTAAVFCDMRFATEALINGQVYQAPVSSADNSQPTNGVSSNGDKQSK
;
A
#
# COMPACT_ATOMS: atom_id res chain seq x y z
N MET A 1 -7.08 11.73 -0.28
CA MET A 1 -5.77 11.63 -0.95
C MET A 1 -5.76 10.38 -1.80
N ILE A 2 -5.09 10.37 -2.95
CA ILE A 2 -4.96 9.22 -3.86
C ILE A 2 -3.48 9.00 -4.17
N ALA A 3 -3.01 7.77 -4.03
CA ALA A 3 -1.63 7.40 -4.33
C ALA A 3 -1.37 7.45 -5.84
N GLN A 4 -0.25 8.05 -6.26
CA GLN A 4 0.16 8.08 -7.66
C GLN A 4 1.18 7.00 -7.99
N LYS A 5 1.86 6.48 -6.97
CA LYS A 5 2.87 5.44 -7.11
C LYS A 5 2.73 4.42 -6.01
N LEU A 6 3.13 3.19 -6.30
CA LEU A 6 3.33 2.16 -5.29
C LEU A 6 4.49 1.26 -5.63
N PHE A 7 5.07 0.65 -4.61
CA PHE A 7 6.05 -0.41 -4.76
C PHE A 7 5.65 -1.61 -3.92
N PHE A 8 6.09 -2.78 -4.33
CA PHE A 8 5.92 -4.00 -3.56
C PHE A 8 7.18 -4.24 -2.74
N THR A 9 7.00 -4.68 -1.50
CA THR A 9 8.11 -5.07 -0.63
C THR A 9 7.76 -6.34 0.14
N LYS A 10 8.80 -7.00 0.64
CA LYS A 10 8.69 -8.18 1.47
C LYS A 10 9.85 -8.27 2.44
N GLY A 11 9.65 -8.98 3.53
CA GLY A 11 10.72 -9.23 4.48
C GLY A 11 10.44 -10.35 5.47
N VAL A 12 11.52 -10.84 6.06
CA VAL A 12 11.50 -11.88 7.10
C VAL A 12 12.26 -11.39 8.34
N GLY A 13 11.77 -11.76 9.52
CA GLY A 13 12.40 -11.45 10.79
C GLY A 13 12.32 -12.60 11.76
N VAL A 14 13.38 -12.81 12.53
CA VAL A 14 13.48 -13.89 13.53
C VAL A 14 13.93 -13.34 14.87
N HIS A 15 13.15 -13.56 15.92
CA HIS A 15 13.52 -13.11 17.26
C HIS A 15 12.86 -13.96 18.36
N LYS A 16 13.39 -13.92 19.59
CA LYS A 16 12.76 -14.56 20.75
C LYS A 16 11.41 -13.94 21.12
N GLU A 17 11.21 -12.66 20.79
CA GLU A 17 9.99 -11.89 21.05
C GLU A 17 9.20 -11.71 19.74
N HIS A 18 7.90 -11.99 19.77
CA HIS A 18 7.01 -11.87 18.62
C HIS A 18 6.95 -10.46 18.02
N LEU A 19 6.90 -9.43 18.87
CA LEU A 19 6.87 -8.05 18.37
C LEU A 19 8.18 -7.69 17.65
N THR A 20 9.31 -8.11 18.20
CA THR A 20 10.62 -7.82 17.60
C THR A 20 10.87 -8.63 16.33
N SER A 21 10.34 -9.86 16.20
CA SER A 21 10.42 -10.60 14.93
C SER A 21 9.66 -9.86 13.83
N PHE A 22 8.51 -9.26 14.16
CA PHE A 22 7.78 -8.39 13.24
C PHE A 22 8.57 -7.13 12.87
N GLU A 23 9.14 -6.41 13.84
CA GLU A 23 10.02 -5.25 13.58
C GLU A 23 11.21 -5.61 12.68
N MET A 24 11.82 -6.78 12.87
CA MET A 24 12.90 -7.27 12.01
C MET A 24 12.41 -7.53 10.59
N ALA A 25 11.21 -8.10 10.41
CA ALA A 25 10.61 -8.28 9.09
C ALA A 25 10.33 -6.94 8.40
N LEU A 26 9.90 -5.91 9.16
CA LEU A 26 9.72 -4.55 8.62
C LEU A 26 11.06 -3.90 8.21
N ARG A 27 12.15 -4.16 8.95
CA ARG A 27 13.49 -3.68 8.61
C ARG A 27 14.02 -4.33 7.34
N ASP A 28 13.86 -5.65 7.22
CA ASP A 28 14.20 -6.39 6.00
C ASP A 28 13.38 -5.90 4.79
N ALA A 29 12.08 -5.65 5.01
CA ALA A 29 11.20 -5.02 4.04
C ALA A 29 11.53 -3.54 3.76
N GLY A 30 12.44 -2.91 4.50
CA GLY A 30 12.88 -1.53 4.31
C GLY A 30 11.84 -0.47 4.69
N VAL A 31 10.80 -0.83 5.43
CA VAL A 31 9.67 0.06 5.78
C VAL A 31 9.53 0.33 7.27
N ALA A 32 10.39 -0.25 8.11
CA ALA A 32 10.43 0.03 9.55
C ALA A 32 10.53 1.51 9.96
N PRO A 33 11.18 2.41 9.20
CA PRO A 33 11.27 3.82 9.60
C PRO A 33 9.96 4.64 9.47
N PHE A 34 8.86 4.06 8.99
CA PHE A 34 7.62 4.79 8.69
C PHE A 34 6.48 4.45 9.65
N ASN A 35 5.48 5.33 9.74
CA ASN A 35 4.23 5.06 10.46
C ASN A 35 3.22 4.40 9.50
N LEU A 36 3.10 3.07 9.59
CA LEU A 36 2.35 2.28 8.62
C LEU A 36 0.85 2.20 8.97
N VAL A 37 -0.02 2.54 8.01
CA VAL A 37 -1.49 2.49 8.14
C VAL A 37 -2.04 1.48 7.15
N ASN A 38 -2.60 0.39 7.65
CA ASN A 38 -3.26 -0.62 6.82
C ASN A 38 -4.53 -0.02 6.17
N VAL A 39 -4.69 -0.23 4.86
CA VAL A 39 -5.85 0.19 4.06
C VAL A 39 -6.40 -0.99 3.26
N SER A 40 -7.60 -0.81 2.73
CA SER A 40 -8.24 -1.83 1.88
C SER A 40 -7.54 -2.00 0.52
N SER A 41 -7.94 -3.06 -0.18
CA SER A 41 -7.16 -3.68 -1.25
C SER A 41 -7.41 -3.10 -2.65
N ILE A 42 -7.40 -1.77 -2.79
CA ILE A 42 -7.59 -1.10 -4.08
C ILE A 42 -6.27 -0.60 -4.65
N PHE A 43 -6.00 -0.93 -5.91
CA PHE A 43 -4.92 -0.32 -6.70
C PHE A 43 -5.50 0.90 -7.44
N PRO A 44 -5.10 2.14 -7.13
CA PRO A 44 -5.76 3.32 -7.68
C PRO A 44 -5.61 3.45 -9.21
N PRO A 45 -6.62 4.00 -9.92
CA PRO A 45 -6.52 4.31 -11.34
C PRO A 45 -5.31 5.22 -11.63
N GLY A 46 -4.61 4.96 -12.72
CA GLY A 46 -3.42 5.71 -13.11
C GLY A 46 -2.19 5.60 -12.19
N CYS A 47 -2.28 4.85 -11.07
CA CYS A 47 -1.15 4.65 -10.18
C CYS A 47 -0.04 3.82 -10.86
N LYS A 48 1.21 4.22 -10.67
CA LYS A 48 2.37 3.55 -11.28
C LYS A 48 3.05 2.62 -10.29
N ARG A 49 3.25 1.36 -10.70
CA ARG A 49 4.18 0.46 -10.00
C ARG A 49 5.61 0.94 -10.26
N ILE A 50 6.36 1.20 -9.21
CA ILE A 50 7.78 1.57 -9.23
C ILE A 50 8.61 0.55 -8.44
N SER A 51 9.94 0.65 -8.52
CA SER A 51 10.84 -0.16 -7.70
C SER A 51 10.78 0.24 -6.22
N LYS A 52 11.18 -0.68 -5.33
CA LYS A 52 11.32 -0.39 -3.89
C LYS A 52 12.29 0.76 -3.66
N GLU A 53 13.42 0.75 -4.39
CA GLU A 53 14.48 1.74 -4.25
C GLU A 53 14.02 3.14 -4.65
N GLU A 54 13.22 3.26 -5.72
CA GLU A 54 12.60 4.54 -6.10
C GLU A 54 11.55 4.99 -5.10
N GLY A 55 10.71 4.06 -4.61
CA GLY A 55 9.68 4.36 -3.62
C GLY A 55 10.26 4.88 -2.31
N LEU A 56 11.33 4.24 -1.81
CA LEU A 56 12.00 4.65 -0.59
C LEU A 56 12.69 6.02 -0.70
N LYS A 57 13.07 6.47 -1.91
CA LYS A 57 13.57 7.83 -2.13
C LYS A 57 12.48 8.91 -2.04
N ILE A 58 11.21 8.53 -2.21
CA ILE A 58 10.06 9.44 -2.13
C ILE A 58 9.60 9.60 -0.68
N LEU A 59 9.77 8.55 0.14
CA LEU A 59 9.30 8.51 1.51
C LEU A 59 10.33 9.12 2.49
N THR A 60 9.83 9.74 3.56
CA THR A 60 10.66 10.29 4.63
C THR A 60 10.43 9.52 5.94
N PRO A 61 11.46 9.21 6.75
CA PRO A 61 11.27 8.58 8.05
C PRO A 61 10.24 9.32 8.92
N GLY A 62 9.37 8.58 9.61
CA GLY A 62 8.26 9.11 10.40
C GLY A 62 7.00 9.48 9.61
N GLN A 63 7.04 9.48 8.27
CA GLN A 63 5.87 9.73 7.44
C GLN A 63 4.77 8.69 7.68
N ILE A 64 3.51 9.13 7.68
CA ILE A 64 2.35 8.23 7.61
C ILE A 64 2.29 7.63 6.21
N VAL A 65 2.43 6.32 6.12
CA VAL A 65 2.48 5.57 4.87
C VAL A 65 1.36 4.55 4.85
N TYR A 66 0.51 4.63 3.84
CA TYR A 66 -0.56 3.67 3.64
C TYR A 66 -0.03 2.45 2.88
N TRP A 67 -0.52 1.27 3.26
CA TRP A 67 -0.13 0.02 2.61
C TRP A 67 -1.24 -1.03 2.70
N VAL A 68 -1.22 -1.97 1.77
CA VAL A 68 -1.96 -3.24 1.84
C VAL A 68 -0.94 -4.31 2.21
N VAL A 69 -1.24 -5.14 3.21
CA VAL A 69 -0.21 -5.99 3.82
C VAL A 69 -0.76 -7.37 4.19
N SER A 70 -0.04 -8.41 3.78
CA SER A 70 -0.15 -9.72 4.38
C SER A 70 0.98 -9.91 5.41
N ARG A 71 0.67 -10.60 6.50
CA ARG A 71 1.62 -10.97 7.55
C ARG A 71 1.35 -12.37 8.05
N ASN A 72 2.39 -13.16 8.25
CA ASN A 72 2.29 -14.41 9.00
C ASN A 72 3.41 -14.53 10.04
N SER A 73 3.19 -15.28 11.11
CA SER A 73 4.19 -15.53 12.16
C SER A 73 4.02 -16.90 12.79
N THR A 74 5.12 -17.53 13.18
CA THR A 74 5.12 -18.79 13.90
C THR A 74 6.31 -18.89 14.83
N ASN A 75 6.15 -19.60 15.95
CA ASN A 75 7.25 -20.09 16.77
C ASN A 75 7.33 -21.64 16.75
N GLU A 76 6.56 -22.29 15.88
CA GLU A 76 6.62 -23.74 15.69
C GLU A 76 7.89 -24.09 14.89
N PRO A 77 8.82 -24.90 15.44
CA PRO A 77 10.02 -25.32 14.74
C PRO A 77 9.68 -26.00 13.41
N ASN A 78 10.39 -25.60 12.34
CA ASN A 78 10.26 -26.17 11.00
C ASN A 78 8.91 -25.92 10.30
N ARG A 79 8.00 -25.14 10.89
CA ARG A 79 6.74 -24.79 10.25
C ARG A 79 6.99 -23.85 9.07
N LEU A 80 6.65 -24.27 7.86
CA LEU A 80 6.66 -23.39 6.70
C LEU A 80 5.50 -22.39 6.82
N ILE A 81 5.82 -21.10 6.79
CA ILE A 81 4.86 -19.99 6.70
C ILE A 81 5.05 -19.24 5.41
N ALA A 82 3.98 -18.70 4.85
CA ALA A 82 3.99 -17.80 3.70
C ALA A 82 3.10 -16.58 3.94
N SER A 83 3.49 -15.47 3.32
CA SER A 83 2.73 -14.24 3.18
C SER A 83 2.84 -13.79 1.73
N SER A 84 1.72 -13.39 1.13
CA SER A 84 1.66 -12.94 -0.25
C SER A 84 0.69 -11.77 -0.41
N VAL A 85 1.03 -10.86 -1.32
CA VAL A 85 0.13 -9.84 -1.86
C VAL A 85 0.00 -10.04 -3.36
N GLY A 86 -1.23 -10.27 -3.83
CA GLY A 86 -1.57 -10.34 -5.25
C GLY A 86 -2.02 -8.99 -5.79
N CYS A 87 -1.94 -8.82 -7.10
CA CYS A 87 -2.31 -7.59 -7.80
C CYS A 87 -2.89 -7.93 -9.17
N ALA A 88 -4.05 -7.36 -9.50
CA ALA A 88 -4.68 -7.46 -10.81
C ALA A 88 -5.01 -6.07 -11.35
N MET A 89 -4.67 -5.83 -12.61
CA MET A 89 -4.85 -4.55 -13.29
C MET A 89 -5.83 -4.69 -14.46
N PRO A 90 -6.84 -3.81 -14.56
CA PRO A 90 -7.74 -3.78 -15.70
C PRO A 90 -7.01 -3.28 -16.95
N ALA A 91 -7.59 -3.58 -18.11
CA ALA A 91 -7.14 -3.05 -19.39
C ALA A 91 -7.34 -1.54 -19.49
N ASP A 92 -8.47 -1.06 -18.96
CA ASP A 92 -8.80 0.34 -18.88
C ASP A 92 -8.10 0.99 -17.68
N SER A 93 -7.11 1.83 -17.97
CA SER A 93 -6.34 2.54 -16.94
C SER A 93 -7.14 3.55 -16.11
N ALA A 94 -8.36 3.91 -16.54
CA ALA A 94 -9.29 4.74 -15.79
C ALA A 94 -10.00 3.96 -14.67
N GLN A 95 -9.97 2.63 -14.72
CA GLN A 95 -10.52 1.75 -13.70
C GLN A 95 -9.47 1.39 -12.66
N TYR A 96 -9.92 1.10 -11.45
CA TYR A 96 -9.04 0.68 -10.38
C TYR A 96 -8.68 -0.80 -10.55
N GLY A 97 -7.48 -1.17 -10.12
CA GLY A 97 -7.09 -2.56 -9.96
C GLY A 97 -7.42 -3.07 -8.57
N TYR A 98 -7.22 -4.37 -8.37
CA TYR A 98 -7.34 -5.01 -7.06
C TYR A 98 -6.00 -5.47 -6.54
N LEU A 99 -5.85 -5.34 -5.24
CA LEU A 99 -4.86 -6.05 -4.45
C LEU A 99 -5.57 -7.17 -3.69
N SER A 100 -4.82 -8.19 -3.29
CA SER A 100 -5.30 -9.25 -2.42
C SER A 100 -4.23 -9.59 -1.39
N GLU A 101 -4.64 -10.18 -0.28
CA GLU A 101 -3.73 -10.61 0.79
C GLU A 101 -3.95 -12.10 1.02
N HIS A 102 -2.86 -12.84 1.17
CA HIS A 102 -2.90 -14.24 1.56
C HIS A 102 -1.80 -14.56 2.55
N HIS A 103 -2.11 -15.31 3.59
CA HIS A 103 -1.13 -15.85 4.53
C HIS A 103 -1.48 -17.30 4.82
N SER A 104 -0.48 -18.15 4.87
CA SER A 104 -0.71 -19.59 4.97
C SER A 104 0.41 -20.33 5.67
N PHE A 105 0.11 -21.57 5.99
CA PHE A 105 1.04 -22.52 6.58
C PHE A 105 1.15 -23.75 5.69
N GLY A 106 2.37 -24.25 5.48
CA GLY A 106 2.62 -25.43 4.66
C GLY A 106 2.50 -25.21 3.16
N GLU A 107 2.33 -23.97 2.70
CA GLU A 107 2.37 -23.63 1.28
C GLU A 107 3.74 -23.08 0.87
N THR A 108 4.18 -23.44 -0.33
CA THR A 108 5.38 -22.88 -0.94
C THR A 108 5.16 -21.45 -1.41
N ASP A 109 6.24 -20.72 -1.68
CA ASP A 109 6.18 -19.38 -2.28
C ASP A 109 5.33 -19.35 -3.57
N SER A 110 5.47 -20.35 -4.43
CA SER A 110 4.72 -20.42 -5.70
C SER A 110 3.22 -20.52 -5.44
N LYS A 111 2.82 -21.48 -4.60
CA LYS A 111 1.41 -21.75 -4.32
C LYS A 111 0.72 -20.56 -3.63
N ALA A 112 1.38 -19.98 -2.62
CA ALA A 112 0.85 -18.82 -1.93
C ALA A 112 0.79 -17.57 -2.85
N GLY A 113 1.76 -17.43 -3.76
CA GLY A 113 1.80 -16.38 -4.77
C GLY A 113 0.68 -16.48 -5.79
N GLU A 114 0.55 -17.65 -6.42
CA GLU A 114 -0.49 -17.98 -7.40
C GLU A 114 -1.89 -17.79 -6.81
N TYR A 115 -2.12 -18.25 -5.58
CA TYR A 115 -3.39 -18.07 -4.89
C TYR A 115 -3.73 -16.59 -4.66
N ALA A 116 -2.77 -15.79 -4.19
CA ALA A 116 -3.02 -14.37 -4.00
C ALA A 116 -3.29 -13.67 -5.34
N GLU A 117 -2.51 -13.97 -6.37
CA GLU A 117 -2.69 -13.41 -7.71
C GLU A 117 -4.08 -13.72 -8.29
N ASP A 118 -4.51 -14.97 -8.18
CA ASP A 118 -5.84 -15.43 -8.56
C ASP A 118 -6.95 -14.70 -7.81
N LEU A 119 -6.78 -14.55 -6.50
CA LEU A 119 -7.76 -13.88 -5.66
C LEU A 119 -7.92 -12.41 -6.09
N ALA A 120 -6.83 -11.72 -6.43
CA ALA A 120 -6.89 -10.35 -6.96
C ALA A 120 -7.60 -10.30 -8.32
N ALA A 121 -7.28 -11.24 -9.22
CA ALA A 121 -7.88 -11.31 -10.55
C ALA A 121 -9.38 -11.60 -10.48
N SER A 122 -9.77 -12.55 -9.62
CA SER A 122 -11.16 -12.93 -9.36
C SER A 122 -11.95 -11.75 -8.79
N MET A 123 -11.42 -11.05 -7.79
CA MET A 123 -12.07 -9.84 -7.24
C MET A 123 -12.26 -8.77 -8.32
N LEU A 124 -11.24 -8.48 -9.13
CA LEU A 124 -11.37 -7.53 -10.23
C LEU A 124 -12.41 -7.98 -11.27
N ALA A 125 -12.41 -9.25 -11.66
CA ALA A 125 -13.32 -9.81 -12.65
C ALA A 125 -14.79 -9.61 -12.27
N THR A 126 -15.15 -9.79 -10.99
CA THR A 126 -16.52 -9.56 -10.51
C THR A 126 -16.97 -8.11 -10.71
N THR A 127 -16.07 -7.13 -10.52
CA THR A 127 -16.39 -5.71 -10.73
C THR A 127 -16.53 -5.33 -12.20
N LEU A 128 -15.94 -6.13 -13.09
CA LEU A 128 -15.97 -5.94 -14.55
C LEU A 128 -17.12 -6.71 -15.22
N GLY A 129 -18.00 -7.35 -14.42
CA GLY A 129 -19.13 -8.13 -14.90
C GLY A 129 -18.70 -9.38 -15.68
N ILE A 130 -17.55 -9.97 -15.34
CA ILE A 130 -17.12 -11.26 -15.87
C ILE A 130 -17.75 -12.34 -14.98
N GLU A 131 -18.46 -13.30 -15.57
CA GLU A 131 -19.04 -14.40 -14.82
C GLU A 131 -17.94 -15.20 -14.11
N PHE A 132 -18.16 -15.44 -12.82
CA PHE A 132 -17.25 -16.15 -11.95
C PHE A 132 -17.88 -17.49 -11.56
N ASP A 133 -17.21 -18.58 -11.92
CA ASP A 133 -17.51 -19.91 -11.43
C ASP A 133 -16.36 -20.38 -10.53
N SER A 134 -16.66 -20.61 -9.25
CA SER A 134 -15.70 -21.03 -8.23
C SER A 134 -15.20 -22.46 -8.42
N ASP A 135 -15.91 -23.26 -9.22
CA ASP A 135 -15.62 -24.69 -9.40
C ASP A 135 -14.57 -24.93 -10.51
N ILE A 136 -14.24 -23.88 -11.28
CA ILE A 136 -13.25 -23.93 -12.36
C ILE A 136 -11.82 -23.87 -11.80
N ALA A 137 -10.95 -24.71 -12.35
CA ALA A 137 -9.53 -24.76 -11.97
C ALA A 137 -8.82 -23.41 -12.24
N TRP A 138 -7.77 -23.12 -11.46
CA TRP A 138 -7.03 -21.86 -11.57
C TRP A 138 -6.53 -21.58 -12.99
N ASP A 139 -5.86 -22.56 -13.62
CA ASP A 139 -5.31 -22.40 -14.97
C ASP A 139 -6.40 -22.01 -15.98
N GLU A 140 -7.59 -22.60 -15.84
CA GLU A 140 -8.73 -22.32 -16.70
C GLU A 140 -9.32 -20.92 -16.42
N ARG A 141 -9.43 -20.51 -15.15
CA ARG A 141 -9.85 -19.15 -14.77
C ARG A 141 -8.88 -18.09 -15.28
N GLU A 142 -7.58 -18.34 -15.17
CA GLU A 142 -6.54 -17.44 -15.66
C GLU A 142 -6.66 -17.22 -17.18
N GLN A 143 -6.93 -18.30 -17.94
CA GLN A 143 -7.20 -18.20 -19.37
C GLN A 143 -8.47 -17.40 -19.67
N ILE A 144 -9.58 -17.61 -18.93
CA ILE A 144 -10.82 -16.84 -19.10
C ILE A 144 -10.56 -15.34 -18.91
N TYR A 145 -9.82 -14.96 -17.86
CA TYR A 145 -9.49 -13.57 -17.58
C TYR A 145 -8.63 -12.96 -18.70
N LYS A 146 -7.59 -13.67 -19.15
CA LYS A 146 -6.73 -13.23 -20.24
C LYS A 146 -7.49 -13.12 -21.57
N MET A 147 -8.35 -14.09 -21.87
CA MET A 147 -9.19 -14.11 -23.08
C MET A 147 -10.27 -13.03 -23.09
N SER A 148 -10.77 -12.61 -21.91
CA SER A 148 -11.74 -11.53 -21.81
C SER A 148 -11.21 -10.19 -22.33
N GLY A 149 -9.88 -10.03 -22.39
CA GLY A 149 -9.22 -8.78 -22.74
C GLY A 149 -9.44 -7.64 -21.73
N LYS A 150 -10.18 -7.88 -20.64
CA LYS A 150 -10.52 -6.87 -19.63
C LYS A 150 -9.48 -6.78 -18.50
N ILE A 151 -8.71 -7.84 -18.27
CA ILE A 151 -7.60 -7.87 -17.31
C ILE A 151 -6.30 -7.98 -18.09
N VAL A 152 -5.41 -7.01 -17.92
CA VAL A 152 -4.18 -6.92 -18.73
C VAL A 152 -2.97 -7.50 -18.01
N ARG A 153 -2.95 -7.42 -16.68
CA ARG A 153 -1.78 -7.86 -15.92
C ARG A 153 -2.17 -8.32 -14.53
N THR A 154 -1.66 -9.49 -14.17
CA THR A 154 -1.65 -10.02 -12.82
C THR A 154 -0.21 -10.18 -12.37
N THR A 155 0.06 -9.97 -11.08
CA THR A 155 1.37 -10.22 -10.45
C THR A 155 1.19 -10.47 -8.96
N ASN A 156 2.19 -11.06 -8.31
CA ASN A 156 2.26 -11.14 -6.85
C ASN A 156 3.64 -10.76 -6.30
N ILE A 157 3.70 -10.59 -4.97
CA ILE A 157 4.93 -10.63 -4.19
C ILE A 157 4.73 -11.57 -3.00
N THR A 158 5.63 -12.54 -2.86
CA THR A 158 5.52 -13.60 -1.83
C THR A 158 6.79 -13.74 -1.02
N GLN A 159 6.62 -13.98 0.28
CA GLN A 159 7.68 -14.34 1.21
C GLN A 159 7.27 -15.54 2.05
N SER A 160 8.04 -16.61 1.97
CA SER A 160 8.01 -17.71 2.93
C SER A 160 9.21 -17.71 3.85
N ALA A 161 9.07 -18.42 4.95
CA ALA A 161 10.15 -18.77 5.84
C ALA A 161 9.83 -20.07 6.57
N ILE A 162 10.87 -20.79 6.95
CA ILE A 162 10.76 -21.95 7.85
C ILE A 162 10.88 -21.45 9.28
N GLY A 163 9.94 -21.85 10.14
CA GLY A 163 9.96 -21.56 11.57
C GLY A 163 11.28 -21.96 12.20
N ASN A 164 11.84 -21.07 13.02
CA ASN A 164 13.17 -21.26 13.57
C ASN A 164 13.23 -22.55 14.42
N LYS A 165 14.27 -23.36 14.20
CA LYS A 165 14.45 -24.67 14.84
C LYS A 165 14.46 -24.63 16.38
N ASP A 166 14.85 -23.51 16.97
CA ASP A 166 14.99 -23.33 18.41
C ASP A 166 13.71 -22.72 19.03
N GLY A 167 12.61 -22.64 18.27
CA GLY A 167 11.33 -22.10 18.74
C GLY A 167 11.29 -20.58 18.83
N LEU A 168 12.21 -19.88 18.16
CA LEU A 168 12.14 -18.43 18.01
C LEU A 168 10.98 -18.05 17.08
N TRP A 169 10.38 -16.88 17.33
CA TRP A 169 9.39 -16.32 16.42
C TRP A 169 10.03 -16.00 15.07
N THR A 170 9.45 -16.55 14.00
CA THR A 170 9.72 -16.20 12.61
C THR A 170 8.49 -15.47 12.08
N THR A 171 8.68 -14.27 11.53
CA THR A 171 7.63 -13.45 10.93
C THR A 171 7.97 -13.18 9.47
N VAL A 172 6.99 -13.32 8.58
CA VAL A 172 7.07 -12.89 7.18
C VAL A 172 6.04 -11.80 6.90
N VAL A 173 6.42 -10.83 6.08
CA VAL A 173 5.58 -9.71 5.65
C VAL A 173 5.71 -9.56 4.13
N THR A 174 4.59 -9.27 3.48
CA THR A 174 4.53 -8.79 2.10
C THR A 174 3.56 -7.63 2.01
N ALA A 175 3.88 -6.62 1.20
CA ALA A 175 3.06 -5.42 1.14
C ALA A 175 3.12 -4.70 -0.21
N ALA A 176 2.02 -4.03 -0.54
CA ALA A 176 1.98 -2.94 -1.51
C ALA A 176 1.99 -1.61 -0.76
N VAL A 177 3.03 -0.80 -0.96
CA VAL A 177 3.26 0.45 -0.22
C VAL A 177 2.97 1.64 -1.12
N PHE A 178 2.05 2.51 -0.69
CA PHE A 178 1.64 3.68 -1.44
C PHE A 178 2.56 4.87 -1.17
N CYS A 179 2.91 5.61 -2.22
CA CYS A 179 3.74 6.81 -2.16
C CYS A 179 3.31 7.86 -3.20
N ASP A 180 3.88 9.06 -3.13
CA ASP A 180 3.47 10.22 -3.95
C ASP A 180 1.95 10.46 -3.82
N MET A 181 1.50 10.68 -2.59
CA MET A 181 0.08 10.94 -2.29
C MET A 181 -0.32 12.32 -2.78
N ARG A 182 -1.39 12.40 -3.56
CA ARG A 182 -1.95 13.69 -4.02
C ARG A 182 -3.36 13.88 -3.50
N PHE A 183 -3.77 15.13 -3.33
CA PHE A 183 -5.18 15.43 -3.18
C PHE A 183 -5.88 15.08 -4.49
N ALA A 184 -7.06 14.48 -4.39
CA ALA A 184 -7.93 14.38 -5.55
C ALA A 184 -8.34 15.82 -5.89
N THR A 185 -7.68 16.43 -6.87
CA THR A 185 -8.09 17.75 -7.35
C THR A 185 -9.39 17.56 -8.12
N GLU A 186 -10.45 18.22 -7.63
CA GLU A 186 -11.75 18.43 -8.26
C GLU A 186 -12.22 17.32 -9.20
N ALA A 187 -13.01 16.40 -8.65
CA ALA A 187 -14.12 15.86 -9.44
C ALA A 187 -14.93 17.06 -9.97
N LEU A 188 -15.24 17.06 -11.26
CA LEU A 188 -16.24 17.95 -11.86
C LEU A 188 -17.58 17.76 -11.13
N ILE A 189 -17.79 18.51 -10.05
CA ILE A 189 -19.09 18.65 -9.41
C ILE A 189 -19.65 19.97 -9.94
N ASN A 190 -20.56 19.86 -10.91
CA ASN A 190 -21.40 20.97 -11.40
C ASN A 190 -20.66 22.20 -11.97
N GLY A 191 -19.53 22.00 -12.66
CA GLY A 191 -18.95 23.06 -13.51
C GLY A 191 -18.41 24.29 -12.79
N GLN A 192 -18.15 24.23 -11.49
CA GLN A 192 -17.45 25.29 -10.77
C GLN A 192 -16.16 24.77 -10.14
N VAL A 193 -15.06 25.48 -10.44
CA VAL A 193 -13.71 25.23 -9.92
C VAL A 193 -13.68 25.64 -8.44
N TYR A 194 -13.34 24.71 -7.54
CA TYR A 194 -13.14 24.96 -6.12
C TYR A 194 -11.64 25.01 -5.79
N GLN A 195 -11.04 26.19 -5.96
CA GLN A 195 -9.68 26.45 -5.51
C GLN A 195 -9.59 26.26 -3.99
N ALA A 196 -8.83 25.24 -3.55
CA ALA A 196 -8.51 25.07 -2.14
C ALA A 196 -7.76 26.32 -1.63
N PRO A 197 -8.10 26.84 -0.42
CA PRO A 197 -7.47 28.05 0.08
C PRO A 197 -5.98 27.82 0.29
N VAL A 198 -5.17 28.59 -0.44
CA VAL A 198 -3.72 28.67 -0.21
C VAL A 198 -3.54 29.29 1.17
N SER A 199 -2.87 28.61 2.10
CA SER A 199 -2.60 29.17 3.43
C SER A 199 -1.64 30.35 3.28
N SER A 200 -2.15 31.58 3.35
CA SER A 200 -1.33 32.78 3.45
C SER A 200 -0.77 32.90 4.87
N ALA A 201 0.26 32.11 5.17
CA ALA A 201 1.15 32.41 6.28
C ALA A 201 2.22 33.39 5.77
N ASP A 202 1.83 34.63 5.54
CA ASP A 202 2.75 35.76 5.59
C ASP A 202 1.98 36.98 6.08
N ASN A 203 2.14 37.30 7.36
CA ASN A 203 1.73 38.58 7.89
C ASN A 203 2.86 39.08 8.79
N SER A 204 3.95 39.49 8.15
CA SER A 204 4.97 40.33 8.77
C SER A 204 5.06 41.66 8.03
N GLN A 205 4.26 42.63 8.46
CA GLN A 205 4.46 44.05 8.15
C GLN A 205 4.42 44.87 9.45
N PRO A 206 5.20 45.97 9.53
CA PRO A 206 5.68 46.53 10.79
C PRO A 206 4.72 47.56 11.38
N THR A 207 4.72 47.68 12.70
CA THR A 207 3.94 48.69 13.45
C THR A 207 4.46 50.10 13.17
N ASN A 208 3.70 50.91 12.44
CA ASN A 208 3.89 52.35 12.36
C ASN A 208 3.40 53.01 13.66
N GLY A 209 4.33 53.59 14.41
CA GLY A 209 4.04 54.41 15.59
C GLY A 209 3.43 55.75 15.18
N VAL A 210 2.20 55.99 15.61
CA VAL A 210 1.53 57.29 15.48
C VAL A 210 1.93 58.17 16.66
N SER A 211 2.53 59.32 16.33
CA SER A 211 2.81 60.44 17.21
C SER A 211 1.53 61.04 17.79
N SER A 212 1.47 61.23 19.11
CA SER A 212 0.45 62.06 19.76
C SER A 212 1.08 63.38 20.21
N ASN A 213 0.69 64.47 19.56
CA ASN A 213 0.83 65.83 20.08
C ASN A 213 -0.36 66.10 20.99
N GLY A 214 -0.09 66.42 22.25
CA GLY A 214 -1.08 66.87 23.22
C GLY A 214 -0.57 68.11 23.94
N ASP A 215 -1.01 69.27 23.47
CA ASP A 215 -0.90 70.56 24.14
C ASP A 215 -1.55 70.51 25.53
N LYS A 216 -0.84 70.94 26.58
CA LYS A 216 -1.41 71.62 27.75
C LYS A 216 -0.43 72.66 28.30
N GLN A 217 -0.79 73.93 28.10
CA GLN A 217 -0.40 75.05 28.96
C GLN A 217 -1.13 74.93 30.32
N SER A 218 -0.44 75.21 31.43
CA SER A 218 -0.79 76.31 32.36
C SER A 218 -0.08 76.19 33.72
N LYS A 219 0.49 77.33 34.12
CA LYS A 219 0.98 77.78 35.43
C LYS A 219 2.27 77.18 35.99
#